data_AF-A0A1X7TWZ8-F1
#
_entry.id   AF-A0A1X7TWZ8-F1
#
_cell.length_a   1.000
_cell.length_b   1.000
_cell.length_c   1.000
_cell.angle_alpha   90.00
_cell.angle_beta   90.00
_cell.angle_gamma   90.00
#
_symmetry.space_group_name_H-M   'P 1'
#
loop_
_entity.id
_entity.type
_entity.pdbx_description
1 polymer ?
#
loop_
_entity_poly.entity_id
_entity_poly.type
_entity_poly.pdbx_seq_one_letter_code
_entity_poly.pdbx_strand_id
1 'polypeptide(L)'
;MLRRNIDVTVGLVNGAIGTVMGIYATRISIKFDHIDIPCDIERVTFRFMLSKNLYIHRKQFPLILSHAITIHKCQGLSLDTAIIDLSTDVFGDVSNP
;
A
#
# COMPACT_ATOMS: atom_id res chain seq x y z
N MET A 1 2.56 4.01 0.84
CA MET A 1 2.61 2.86 -0.10
C MET A 1 1.39 2.80 -1.02
N LEU A 2 1.61 2.52 -2.31
CA LEU A 2 0.58 2.32 -3.33
C LEU A 2 -0.06 0.92 -3.22
N ARG A 3 -1.38 0.83 -3.46
CA ARG A 3 -2.18 -0.41 -3.25
C ARG A 3 -2.73 -1.04 -4.53
N ARG A 4 -2.28 -0.58 -5.69
CA ARG A 4 -2.59 -1.21 -6.98
C ARG A 4 -1.56 -0.80 -8.03
N ASN A 5 -1.50 -1.55 -9.12
CA ASN A 5 -0.82 -1.11 -10.32
C ASN A 5 -1.63 0.02 -10.98
N ILE A 6 -0.97 1.15 -11.23
CA ILE A 6 -1.53 2.27 -12.02
C ILE A 6 -0.89 2.23 -13.40
N ASP A 7 0.45 2.24 -13.44
CA ASP A 7 1.21 2.17 -14.68
C ASP A 7 2.55 1.47 -14.39
N VAL A 8 2.69 0.26 -14.92
CA VAL A 8 3.88 -0.57 -14.72
C VAL A 8 5.08 -0.03 -15.48
N THR A 9 4.86 0.67 -16.61
CA THR A 9 5.94 1.15 -17.48
C THR A 9 6.77 2.25 -16.82
N VAL A 10 6.15 3.02 -15.95
CA VAL A 10 6.78 4.10 -15.16
C VAL A 10 7.02 3.70 -13.70
N GLY A 11 6.79 2.44 -13.34
CA GLY A 11 7.03 1.94 -11.98
C GLY A 11 5.96 2.27 -10.95
N LEU A 12 4.78 2.79 -11.33
CA LEU A 12 3.65 3.00 -10.42
C LEU A 12 2.93 1.66 -10.15
N VAL A 13 3.61 0.79 -9.41
CA VAL A 13 3.18 -0.58 -9.10
C VAL A 13 2.70 -0.73 -7.66
N ASN A 14 1.86 -1.73 -7.41
CA ASN A 14 1.41 -2.09 -6.06
C ASN A 14 2.64 -2.36 -5.17
N GLY A 15 2.67 -1.74 -3.99
CA GLY A 15 3.84 -1.82 -3.10
C GLY A 15 4.80 -0.65 -3.21
N ALA A 16 4.70 0.20 -4.25
CA ALA A 16 5.55 1.39 -4.37
C ALA A 16 5.45 2.29 -3.12
N ILE A 17 6.58 2.59 -2.48
CA ILE A 17 6.69 3.46 -1.31
C ILE A 17 7.18 4.83 -1.77
N GLY A 18 6.74 5.87 -1.07
CA GLY A 18 7.03 7.24 -1.41
C GLY A 18 6.58 8.22 -0.35
N THR A 19 7.13 9.42 -0.43
CA THR A 19 6.86 10.53 0.48
C THR A 19 5.84 11.48 -0.14
N VAL A 20 4.82 11.86 0.64
CA VAL A 20 3.83 12.85 0.19
C VAL A 20 4.49 14.22 0.11
N MET A 21 4.38 14.85 -1.06
CA MET A 21 4.91 16.19 -1.34
C MET A 21 3.83 17.27 -1.22
N GLY A 22 2.57 16.91 -1.48
CA GLY A 22 1.46 17.85 -1.43
C GLY A 22 0.10 17.16 -1.50
N ILE A 23 -0.90 17.74 -0.83
CA ILE A 23 -2.27 17.24 -0.80
C ILE A 23 -3.17 18.30 -1.43
N TYR A 24 -3.95 17.88 -2.42
CA TYR A 24 -4.89 18.73 -3.15
C TYR A 24 -6.29 18.11 -3.15
N ALA A 25 -7.30 18.86 -3.59
CA ALA A 25 -8.69 18.42 -3.57
C ALA A 25 -8.93 17.10 -4.32
N THR A 26 -8.28 16.92 -5.47
CA THR A 26 -8.50 15.79 -6.39
C THR A 26 -7.32 14.82 -6.48
N ARG A 27 -6.13 15.22 -6.03
CA ARG A 27 -4.87 14.47 -6.20
C ARG A 27 -3.95 14.61 -4.98
N ILE A 28 -3.07 13.64 -4.81
CA ILE A 28 -1.96 13.68 -3.85
C ILE A 28 -0.66 13.54 -4.64
N SER A 29 0.24 14.50 -4.50
CA SER A 29 1.55 14.44 -5.14
C SER A 29 2.51 13.65 -4.26
N ILE A 30 3.16 12.64 -4.83
CA ILE A 30 4.04 11.71 -4.11
C ILE A 30 5.37 11.58 -4.86
N LYS A 31 6.47 11.74 -4.13
CA LYS A 31 7.80 11.35 -4.58
C LYS A 31 8.02 9.89 -4.20
N PHE A 32 7.88 8.99 -5.16
CA PHE A 32 8.16 7.56 -4.96
C PHE A 32 9.67 7.32 -4.92
N ASP A 33 10.10 6.37 -4.10
CA ASP A 33 11.51 6.18 -3.77
C ASP A 33 12.34 5.79 -5.00
N HIS A 34 11.74 5.02 -5.92
CA HIS A 34 12.36 4.52 -7.14
C HIS A 34 12.00 5.33 -8.41
N ILE A 35 11.32 6.47 -8.28
CA ILE A 35 10.91 7.32 -9.42
C ILE A 35 11.44 8.74 -9.20
N ASP A 36 12.23 9.26 -10.13
CA ASP A 36 12.90 10.56 -9.99
C ASP A 36 11.93 11.75 -9.91
N ILE A 37 10.81 11.67 -10.60
CA ILE A 37 9.85 12.76 -10.72
C ILE A 37 8.64 12.49 -9.82
N PRO A 38 8.17 13.47 -9.01
CA PRO A 38 6.93 13.32 -8.26
C PRO A 38 5.75 13.00 -9.17
N CYS A 39 4.92 12.07 -8.73
CA CYS A 39 3.75 11.59 -9.45
C CYS A 39 2.47 12.00 -8.73
N ASP A 40 1.46 12.39 -9.49
CA ASP A 40 0.15 12.71 -8.94
C ASP A 40 -0.75 11.49 -8.92
N ILE A 41 -1.26 11.19 -7.73
CA ILE A 41 -2.15 10.05 -7.50
C ILE A 41 -3.57 10.55 -7.29
N GLU A 42 -4.47 10.11 -8.15
CA GLU A 42 -5.90 10.42 -8.09
C GLU A 42 -6.71 9.33 -7.37
N ARG A 43 -7.97 9.66 -7.07
CA ARG A 43 -8.93 8.70 -6.51
C ARG A 43 -9.34 7.69 -7.58
N VAL A 44 -9.35 6.42 -7.21
CA VAL A 44 -9.78 5.33 -8.09
C VAL A 44 -10.99 4.61 -7.49
N THR A 45 -11.85 4.09 -8.35
CA THR A 45 -13.01 3.29 -7.92
C THR A 45 -12.60 1.83 -7.80
N PHE A 46 -12.74 1.27 -6.60
CA PHE A 46 -12.60 -0.15 -6.31
C PHE A 46 -13.97 -0.81 -6.27
N ARG A 47 -14.05 -2.04 -6.79
CA ARG A 47 -15.26 -2.88 -6.73
C ARG A 47 -14.98 -4.07 -5.82
N PHE A 48 -15.83 -4.26 -4.82
CA PHE A 48 -15.76 -5.35 -3.86
C PHE A 48 -17.04 -6.18 -3.94
N MET A 49 -16.91 -7.50 -4.02
CA MET A 49 -18.06 -8.40 -3.92
C MET A 49 -18.32 -8.69 -2.44
N LEU A 50 -19.48 -8.29 -1.93
CA LEU A 50 -19.85 -8.56 -0.54
C LEU A 50 -20.48 -9.95 -0.38
N SER A 51 -21.35 -10.31 -1.32
CA SER A 51 -21.99 -11.62 -1.42
C SER A 51 -22.33 -11.92 -2.88
N LYS A 52 -22.87 -13.11 -3.17
CA LYS A 52 -23.19 -13.54 -4.54
C LYS A 52 -24.04 -12.46 -5.25
N ASN A 53 -23.49 -11.90 -6.33
CA ASN A 53 -24.08 -10.82 -7.15
C ASN A 53 -24.30 -9.46 -6.44
N LEU A 54 -23.82 -9.27 -5.21
CA LEU A 54 -23.87 -7.98 -4.50
C LEU A 54 -22.49 -7.33 -4.49
N TYR A 55 -22.41 -6.12 -5.05
CA TYR A 55 -21.15 -5.37 -5.19
C TYR A 55 -21.22 -4.01 -4.50
N ILE A 56 -20.13 -3.64 -3.83
CA ILE A 56 -19.90 -2.32 -3.27
C ILE A 56 -18.81 -1.63 -4.08
N HIS A 57 -19.05 -0.38 -4.42
CA HIS A 57 -18.07 0.48 -5.07
C HIS A 57 -17.53 1.51 -4.08
N ARG A 58 -16.21 1.69 -4.05
CA ARG A 58 -15.54 2.68 -3.19
C ARG A 58 -14.59 3.52 -4.04
N LYS A 59 -14.80 4.84 -4.08
CA LYS A 59 -13.88 5.79 -4.72
C LYS A 59 -12.90 6.35 -3.67
N GLN A 60 -11.63 5.99 -3.77
CA GLN A 60 -10.61 6.36 -2.78
C GLN A 60 -9.22 6.45 -3.42
N PHE A 61 -8.31 7.24 -2.84
CA PHE A 61 -6.90 7.19 -3.21
C PHE A 61 -6.34 5.78 -2.97
N PRO A 62 -5.60 5.19 -3.92
CA PRO A 62 -5.04 3.84 -3.78
C PRO A 62 -3.81 3.82 -2.86
N LEU A 63 -3.84 4.52 -1.72
CA LEU A 63 -2.68 4.74 -0.85
C LEU A 63 -2.98 4.27 0.58
N ILE A 64 -1.94 3.75 1.24
CA ILE A 64 -1.94 3.56 2.69
C ILE A 64 -0.68 4.18 3.28
N LEU A 65 -0.77 4.63 4.55
CA LEU A 65 0.40 4.95 5.35
C LEU A 65 1.26 3.69 5.51
N SER A 66 2.58 3.86 5.44
CA SER A 66 3.52 2.73 5.41
C SER A 66 4.79 2.98 6.22
N HIS A 67 4.72 3.77 7.29
CA HIS A 67 5.81 3.85 8.29
C HIS A 67 5.95 2.55 9.08
N ALA A 68 4.81 1.91 9.37
CA ALA A 68 4.74 0.57 9.94
C ALA A 68 3.69 -0.21 9.15
N ILE A 69 4.03 -1.44 8.78
CA ILE A 69 3.15 -2.37 8.08
C ILE A 69 3.34 -3.76 8.68
N THR A 70 2.27 -4.55 8.71
CA THR A 70 2.37 -5.93 9.22
C THR A 70 3.16 -6.81 8.25
N ILE A 71 3.76 -7.88 8.76
CA ILE A 71 4.51 -8.87 7.96
C ILE A 71 3.66 -9.37 6.78
N HIS A 72 2.39 -9.69 7.04
CA HIS A 72 1.45 -10.10 5.97
C HIS A 72 1.18 -9.04 4.91
N LYS A 73 1.32 -7.74 5.22
CA LYS A 73 1.12 -6.65 4.26
C LYS A 73 2.37 -6.31 3.47
N CYS A 74 3.56 -6.65 3.97
CA CYS A 74 4.83 -6.46 3.28
C CYS A 74 5.32 -7.70 2.52
N GLN A 75 4.61 -8.83 2.60
CA GLN A 75 4.98 -10.05 1.88
C GLN A 75 5.11 -9.77 0.36
N GLY A 76 6.29 -10.08 -0.19
CA GLY A 76 6.62 -9.86 -1.60
C GLY A 76 7.15 -8.46 -1.93
N LEU A 77 7.31 -7.57 -0.95
CA LEU A 77 8.01 -6.29 -1.14
C LEU A 77 9.52 -6.48 -1.02
N SER A 78 10.26 -5.73 -1.82
CA SER A 78 11.70 -5.50 -1.63
C SER A 78 11.87 -4.20 -0.84
N LEU A 79 12.62 -4.25 0.26
CA LEU A 79 12.88 -3.12 1.14
C LEU A 79 14.39 -3.02 1.36
N ASP A 80 14.97 -1.82 1.18
CA ASP A 80 16.41 -1.60 1.43
C ASP A 80 16.76 -1.66 2.92
N THR A 81 15.82 -1.28 3.77
CA THR A 81 15.97 -1.29 5.23
C THR A 81 14.62 -1.54 5.89
N ALA A 82 14.62 -2.33 6.96
CA ALA A 82 13.43 -2.60 7.78
C ALA A 82 13.80 -2.60 9.27
N ILE A 83 12.94 -1.98 10.08
CA ILE A 83 12.95 -2.12 11.54
C ILE A 83 11.77 -3.02 11.89
N ILE A 84 12.04 -4.08 12.66
CA ILE A 84 11.02 -5.07 13.03
C ILE A 84 10.72 -4.92 14.52
N ASP A 85 9.48 -4.59 14.83
CA ASP A 85 8.95 -4.69 16.19
C ASP A 85 8.47 -6.14 16.42
N LEU A 86 9.10 -6.81 17.37
CA LEU A 86 8.82 -8.19 17.79
C LEU A 86 8.28 -8.21 19.23
N SER A 87 7.45 -7.25 19.61
CA SER A 87 6.71 -7.30 20.89
C SER A 87 6.09 -8.68 21.12
N THR A 88 5.93 -9.08 22.38
CA THR A 88 5.40 -10.40 22.74
C THR A 88 4.10 -10.72 21.99
N ASP A 89 4.02 -11.95 21.45
CA ASP A 89 2.94 -12.51 20.60
C ASP A 89 3.06 -12.31 19.07
N VAL A 90 4.25 -12.55 18.51
CA VAL A 90 4.51 -12.54 17.04
C VAL A 90 3.97 -13.79 16.30
N PHE A 91 3.08 -14.56 16.95
CA PHE A 91 2.54 -15.89 16.58
C PHE A 91 3.38 -17.10 17.04
N GLY A 92 2.91 -17.71 18.14
CA GLY A 92 3.24 -19.05 18.61
C GLY A 92 2.86 -19.25 20.09
N ASP A 93 1.75 -19.93 20.36
CA ASP A 93 1.74 -20.90 21.46
C ASP A 93 1.71 -22.28 20.80
N VAL A 94 2.90 -22.85 20.63
CA VAL A 94 3.07 -24.27 20.34
C VAL A 94 3.40 -24.90 21.69
N SER A 95 2.38 -25.04 22.55
CA SER A 95 2.39 -26.17 23.46
C SER A 95 2.45 -27.43 22.58
N ASN A 96 3.67 -27.96 22.46
CA ASN A 96 4.04 -29.24 21.88
C ASN A 96 3.17 -30.37 22.51
N PRO A 97 3.05 -31.55 21.87
CA PRO A 97 1.85 -32.40 21.76
C PRO A 97 0.97 -32.58 23.00
#